data_AF-A0AAD6GTV2-F1
#
_entry.id   AF-A0AAD6GTV2-F1
#
_cell.length_a   1.000
_cell.length_b   1.000
_cell.length_c   1.000
_cell.angle_alpha   90.00
_cell.angle_beta   90.00
_cell.angle_gamma   90.00
#
_symmetry.space_group_name_H-M   'P 1'
#
loop_
_entity.id
_entity.type
_entity.pdbx_description
1 polymer ?
#
loop_
_entity_poly.entity_id
_entity_poly.type
_entity_poly.pdbx_seq_one_letter_code
_entity_poly.pdbx_strand_id
1 'polypeptide(L)'
;MFKVHPDFDQLQASRPDFNQDAQVTFSKPPNPTWKNGDGANDGGESLKKDHVEIDPNEEGRPVASNYKLLISGMVPRPIALISTKSLDGKTTNLAPFSYSQVINHDPPLFVVGFVGSLEKAKDTLKNLNETGECVINIISEHFVEAANATAINAPYGVSEWETSGLTQGQTSVVKPPRVKESILSVEAKLVETKEFESRSTPGKKSRVRFWAREDAIDEDKSLIDLKVLKPISRLGGISYGRTTDAFEIPETTVLEV
;
A
#
# COMPACT_ATOMS: atom_id res chain seq x y z
N MET A 1 8.42 -15.84 -5.24
CA MET A 1 9.23 -15.50 -4.05
C MET A 1 9.93 -14.16 -4.26
N PHE A 2 9.56 -13.10 -3.51
CA PHE A 2 10.30 -11.83 -3.50
C PHE A 2 11.68 -12.09 -2.90
N LYS A 3 12.69 -12.23 -3.75
CA LYS A 3 14.08 -12.31 -3.28
C LYS A 3 14.57 -10.88 -3.12
N VAL A 4 15.28 -10.58 -2.03
CA VAL A 4 16.12 -9.38 -2.01
C VAL A 4 17.10 -9.58 -3.15
N HIS A 5 16.96 -8.79 -4.21
CA HIS A 5 17.80 -8.91 -5.39
C HIS A 5 19.13 -8.24 -5.06
N PRO A 6 20.24 -9.01 -4.92
CA PRO A 6 21.53 -8.42 -4.56
C PRO A 6 22.11 -7.52 -5.66
N ASP A 7 21.54 -7.59 -6.87
CA ASP A 7 21.85 -6.74 -8.01
C ASP A 7 20.55 -6.40 -8.75
N PHE A 8 19.94 -5.25 -8.43
CA PHE A 8 18.70 -4.81 -9.06
C PHE A 8 18.90 -4.40 -10.52
N ASP A 9 20.08 -3.86 -10.87
CA ASP A 9 20.39 -3.43 -12.24
C ASP A 9 20.43 -4.63 -13.19
N GLN A 10 21.09 -5.72 -12.77
CA GLN A 10 21.10 -6.97 -13.52
C GLN A 10 19.68 -7.57 -13.65
N LEU A 11 18.88 -7.50 -12.57
CA LEU A 11 17.50 -7.96 -12.62
C LEU A 11 16.69 -7.14 -13.62
N GLN A 12 16.76 -5.82 -13.54
CA GLN A 12 16.05 -4.90 -14.42
C GLN A 12 16.43 -5.15 -15.88
N ALA A 13 17.72 -5.29 -16.18
CA ALA A 13 18.21 -5.58 -17.54
C ALA A 13 17.71 -6.93 -18.10
N SER A 14 17.31 -7.86 -17.25
CA SER A 14 16.76 -9.16 -17.67
C SER A 14 15.25 -9.13 -17.96
N ARG A 15 14.55 -8.04 -17.64
CA ARG A 15 13.10 -7.92 -17.81
C ARG A 15 12.74 -7.33 -19.18
N PRO A 16 11.56 -7.66 -19.72
CA PRO A 16 11.01 -6.92 -20.85
C PRO A 16 10.81 -5.43 -20.50
N ASP A 17 10.86 -4.58 -21.52
CA ASP A 17 10.51 -3.17 -21.39
C ASP A 17 9.05 -3.00 -20.93
N PHE A 18 8.79 -1.89 -20.24
CA PHE A 18 7.46 -1.55 -19.77
C PHE A 18 6.49 -1.30 -20.96
N ASN A 19 5.35 -1.98 -20.97
CA ASN A 19 4.37 -1.88 -22.03
C ASN A 19 3.45 -0.66 -21.85
N GLN A 20 3.87 0.50 -22.35
CA GLN A 20 3.11 1.76 -22.28
C GLN A 20 1.76 1.72 -23.03
N ASP A 21 1.62 0.81 -23.99
CA ASP A 21 0.39 0.70 -24.80
C ASP A 21 -0.66 -0.22 -24.17
N ALA A 22 -0.39 -0.79 -22.98
CA ALA A 22 -1.31 -1.66 -22.28
C ALA A 22 -2.66 -0.97 -22.02
N GLN A 23 -3.72 -1.50 -22.60
CA GLN A 23 -5.07 -0.98 -22.43
C GLN A 23 -5.85 -1.75 -21.36
N VAL A 24 -6.75 -1.05 -20.65
CA VAL A 24 -7.72 -1.71 -19.78
C VAL A 24 -8.70 -2.50 -20.65
N THR A 25 -8.57 -3.82 -20.64
CA THR A 25 -9.49 -4.73 -21.34
C THR A 25 -10.51 -5.31 -20.38
N PHE A 26 -11.77 -5.39 -20.80
CA PHE A 26 -12.81 -6.11 -20.08
C PHE A 26 -13.06 -7.47 -20.73
N SER A 27 -12.96 -8.54 -19.95
CA SER A 27 -13.33 -9.89 -20.37
C SER A 27 -14.63 -10.34 -19.72
N LYS A 28 -15.21 -11.43 -20.22
CA LYS A 28 -16.17 -12.22 -19.44
C LYS A 28 -15.51 -12.72 -18.14
N PRO A 29 -16.29 -13.03 -17.08
CA PRO A 29 -15.73 -13.64 -15.87
C PRO A 29 -15.12 -15.02 -16.19
N PRO A 30 -14.22 -15.55 -15.33
CA PRO A 30 -13.57 -16.85 -15.55
C PRO A 30 -14.56 -18.00 -15.80
N ASN A 31 -15.73 -17.96 -15.18
CA ASN A 31 -16.84 -18.87 -15.43
C ASN A 31 -18.13 -18.07 -15.66
N PRO A 32 -18.53 -17.81 -16.92
CA PRO A 32 -19.74 -17.04 -17.25
C PRO A 32 -21.05 -17.73 -16.87
N THR A 33 -20.99 -19.03 -16.56
CA THR A 33 -22.14 -19.85 -16.19
C THR A 33 -22.22 -20.15 -14.69
N TRP A 34 -21.32 -19.58 -13.88
CA TRP A 34 -21.29 -19.77 -12.44
C TRP A 34 -22.60 -19.37 -11.77
N LYS A 35 -23.06 -20.16 -10.81
CA LYS A 35 -24.27 -19.96 -10.01
C LYS A 35 -23.97 -19.98 -8.53
N ASN A 36 -24.87 -19.37 -7.74
CA ASN A 36 -24.76 -19.37 -6.29
C ASN A 36 -24.62 -20.80 -5.75
N GLY A 37 -23.49 -21.07 -5.10
CA GLY A 37 -23.18 -22.37 -4.51
C GLY A 37 -22.18 -23.22 -5.30
N ASP A 38 -21.80 -22.84 -6.53
CA ASP A 38 -20.88 -23.63 -7.37
C ASP A 38 -19.45 -23.73 -6.81
N GLY A 39 -19.10 -22.90 -5.83
CA GLY A 39 -17.77 -22.90 -5.22
C GLY A 39 -16.68 -22.32 -6.14
N ALA A 40 -15.44 -22.78 -5.98
CA ALA A 40 -14.29 -22.29 -6.72
C ALA A 40 -14.26 -22.82 -8.18
N ASN A 41 -13.71 -22.02 -9.10
CA ASN A 41 -13.64 -22.36 -10.54
C ASN A 41 -12.49 -23.33 -10.90
N ASP A 42 -11.83 -23.94 -9.92
CA ASP A 42 -10.62 -24.76 -10.09
C ASP A 42 -10.88 -26.26 -9.95
N GLY A 43 -12.15 -26.69 -9.92
CA GLY A 43 -12.51 -28.10 -9.78
C GLY A 43 -12.10 -28.73 -8.45
N GLY A 44 -11.85 -27.93 -7.42
CA GLY A 44 -11.43 -28.39 -6.10
C GLY A 44 -9.92 -28.64 -5.97
N GLU A 45 -9.10 -28.24 -6.95
CA GLU A 45 -7.63 -28.36 -6.84
C GLU A 45 -7.07 -27.61 -5.62
N SER A 46 -7.61 -26.43 -5.30
CA SER A 46 -7.25 -25.69 -4.09
C SER A 46 -7.56 -26.44 -2.80
N LEU A 47 -8.59 -27.30 -2.79
CA LEU A 47 -8.99 -28.07 -1.61
C LEU A 47 -8.05 -29.25 -1.32
N LYS A 48 -7.23 -29.63 -2.30
CA LYS A 48 -6.18 -30.66 -2.12
C LYS A 48 -4.92 -30.11 -1.43
N LYS A 49 -4.88 -28.80 -1.16
CA LYS A 49 -3.73 -28.12 -0.55
C LYS A 49 -3.99 -27.91 0.94
N ASP A 50 -3.05 -28.33 1.75
CA ASP A 50 -3.10 -28.08 3.18
C ASP A 50 -2.86 -26.60 3.49
N HIS A 51 -3.43 -26.15 4.60
CA HIS A 51 -3.16 -24.83 5.14
C HIS A 51 -2.20 -24.93 6.33
N VAL A 52 -1.29 -23.97 6.38
CA VAL A 52 -0.39 -23.76 7.50
C VAL A 52 -0.98 -22.68 8.39
N GLU A 53 -1.21 -23.00 9.67
CA GLU A 53 -1.52 -22.02 10.69
C GLU A 53 -0.26 -21.21 11.04
N ILE A 54 -0.44 -19.89 11.17
CA ILE A 54 0.62 -18.96 11.56
C ILE A 54 0.10 -18.15 12.76
N ASP A 55 0.75 -18.32 13.91
CA ASP A 55 0.56 -17.46 15.07
C ASP A 55 1.47 -16.21 14.92
N PRO A 56 0.93 -15.01 14.69
CA PRO A 56 1.75 -13.79 14.62
C PRO A 56 2.46 -13.47 15.94
N ASN A 57 2.02 -14.07 17.04
CA ASN A 57 2.57 -13.89 18.36
C ASN A 57 3.43 -15.08 18.83
N GLU A 58 3.75 -16.03 17.95
CA GLU A 58 4.64 -17.16 18.24
C GLU A 58 5.97 -16.67 18.86
N GLU A 59 6.49 -17.46 19.81
CA GLU A 59 7.78 -17.20 20.43
C GLU A 59 8.90 -17.32 19.38
N GLY A 60 9.85 -16.38 19.39
CA GLY A 60 10.94 -16.35 18.41
C GLY A 60 10.58 -15.77 17.03
N ARG A 61 9.30 -15.55 16.71
CA ARG A 61 8.90 -14.96 15.42
C ARG A 61 9.25 -13.45 15.33
N PRO A 62 10.02 -12.99 14.33
CA PRO A 62 10.34 -11.59 14.13
C PRO A 62 9.12 -10.74 13.71
N VAL A 63 9.02 -9.50 14.21
CA VAL A 63 7.97 -8.54 13.78
C VAL A 63 8.04 -8.27 12.28
N ALA A 64 9.26 -8.21 11.71
CA ALA A 64 9.48 -8.02 10.28
C ALA A 64 8.82 -9.13 9.44
N SER A 65 8.72 -10.37 9.93
CA SER A 65 8.06 -11.46 9.24
C SER A 65 6.53 -11.26 9.18
N ASN A 66 5.92 -10.67 10.21
CA ASN A 66 4.51 -10.29 10.18
C ASN A 66 4.27 -9.15 9.17
N TYR A 67 5.16 -8.16 9.13
CA TYR A 67 5.10 -7.09 8.14
C TYR A 67 5.14 -7.65 6.72
N LYS A 68 6.17 -8.46 6.39
CA LYS A 68 6.33 -9.12 5.09
C LYS A 68 5.10 -9.96 4.70
N LEU A 69 4.55 -10.70 5.66
CA LEU A 69 3.40 -11.58 5.41
C LEU A 69 2.17 -10.76 5.04
N LEU A 70 1.90 -9.70 5.81
CA LEU A 70 0.73 -8.85 5.58
C LEU A 70 0.84 -8.08 4.25
N ILE A 71 2.00 -7.50 3.93
CA ILE A 71 2.16 -6.75 2.68
C ILE A 71 2.23 -7.63 1.43
N SER A 72 2.57 -8.91 1.56
CA SER A 72 2.57 -9.84 0.42
C SER A 72 1.20 -10.51 0.23
N GLY A 73 0.49 -10.80 1.32
CA GLY A 73 -0.82 -11.46 1.27
C GLY A 73 -2.01 -10.52 1.07
N MET A 74 -1.94 -9.29 1.58
CA MET A 74 -3.00 -8.29 1.44
C MET A 74 -2.72 -7.41 0.22
N VAL A 75 -3.11 -7.90 -0.96
CA VAL A 75 -2.87 -7.25 -2.26
C VAL A 75 -4.07 -7.43 -3.20
N PRO A 76 -4.27 -6.52 -4.18
CA PRO A 76 -3.58 -5.23 -4.31
C PRO A 76 -4.04 -4.24 -3.23
N ARG A 77 -3.15 -3.34 -2.82
CA ARG A 77 -3.46 -2.27 -1.86
C ARG A 77 -3.62 -0.94 -2.59
N PRO A 78 -4.68 -0.16 -2.31
CA PRO A 78 -4.70 1.22 -2.76
C PRO A 78 -3.59 2.01 -2.05
N ILE A 79 -2.95 2.92 -2.78
CA ILE A 79 -1.89 3.77 -2.24
C ILE A 79 -2.43 5.20 -2.14
N ALA A 80 -2.42 5.73 -0.92
CA ALA A 80 -2.71 7.12 -0.64
C ALA A 80 -1.40 7.93 -0.69
N LEU A 81 -1.24 8.80 -1.70
CA LEU A 81 -0.17 9.79 -1.72
C LEU A 81 -0.65 11.04 -0.98
N ILE A 82 -0.19 11.21 0.26
CA ILE A 82 -0.76 12.18 1.20
C ILE A 82 0.08 13.45 1.20
N SER A 83 -0.56 14.56 0.89
CA SER A 83 -0.02 15.89 1.12
C SER A 83 -0.48 16.46 2.44
N THR A 84 0.46 17.03 3.19
CA THR A 84 0.20 17.81 4.40
C THR A 84 1.01 19.09 4.41
N LYS A 85 0.68 19.99 5.33
CA LYS A 85 1.37 21.25 5.54
C LYS A 85 1.67 21.42 7.03
N SER A 86 2.81 21.99 7.36
CA SER A 86 3.17 22.29 8.76
C SER A 86 2.22 23.31 9.37
N LEU A 87 2.11 23.31 10.71
CA LEU A 87 1.27 24.26 11.45
C LEU A 87 1.63 25.73 11.16
N ASP A 88 2.92 26.04 11.05
CA ASP A 88 3.40 27.38 10.71
C ASP A 88 3.26 27.73 9.22
N GLY A 89 2.82 26.77 8.41
CA GLY A 89 2.60 26.91 6.98
C GLY A 89 3.84 27.03 6.12
N LYS A 90 5.05 26.86 6.69
CA LYS A 90 6.32 27.05 5.97
C LYS A 90 6.74 25.85 5.15
N THR A 91 6.39 24.64 5.57
CA THR A 91 6.77 23.41 4.86
C THR A 91 5.55 22.62 4.43
N THR A 92 5.68 21.98 3.26
CA THR A 92 4.73 21.00 2.74
C THR A 92 5.41 19.65 2.71
N ASN A 93 4.67 18.60 3.04
CA ASN A 93 5.14 17.22 2.97
C ASN A 93 4.32 16.48 1.91
N LEU A 94 4.92 15.48 1.28
CA LEU A 94 4.24 14.54 0.39
C LEU A 94 4.82 13.14 0.62
N ALA A 95 3.99 12.14 0.94
CA ALA A 95 4.49 10.77 1.16
C ALA A 95 3.43 9.71 0.82
N PRO A 96 3.85 8.49 0.38
CA PRO A 96 2.93 7.43 -0.01
C PRO A 96 2.63 6.46 1.15
N PHE A 97 1.37 6.07 1.28
CA PHE A 97 0.89 5.14 2.32
C PHE A 97 -0.02 4.07 1.72
N SER A 98 0.43 2.81 1.76
CA SER A 98 -0.36 1.68 1.25
C SER A 98 -1.24 1.01 2.30
N TYR A 99 -1.17 1.41 3.57
CA TYR A 99 -2.13 1.03 4.61
C TYR A 99 -3.32 1.98 4.56
N SER A 100 -3.94 2.11 3.39
CA SER A 100 -5.04 3.04 3.15
C SER A 100 -6.28 2.30 2.68
N GLN A 101 -7.47 2.83 3.01
CA GLN A 101 -8.74 2.29 2.52
C GLN A 101 -9.88 3.30 2.67
N VAL A 102 -10.93 3.17 1.84
CA VAL A 102 -12.24 3.82 2.06
C VAL A 102 -13.02 3.02 3.10
N ILE A 103 -13.47 3.65 4.18
CA ILE A 103 -14.23 2.97 5.26
C ILE A 103 -15.74 3.22 5.19
N ASN A 104 -16.17 4.32 4.58
CA ASN A 104 -17.58 4.63 4.39
C ASN A 104 -17.79 5.52 3.16
N HIS A 105 -18.97 5.48 2.57
CA HIS A 105 -19.36 6.32 1.43
C HIS A 105 -20.35 7.43 1.80
N ASP A 106 -21.08 7.30 2.92
CA ASP A 106 -21.99 8.34 3.42
C ASP A 106 -22.00 8.41 4.96
N PRO A 107 -21.26 9.35 5.59
CA PRO A 107 -20.35 10.29 4.94
C PRO A 107 -19.10 9.58 4.36
N PRO A 108 -18.45 10.15 3.33
CA PRO A 108 -17.18 9.62 2.81
C PRO A 108 -16.10 9.65 3.89
N LEU A 109 -15.57 8.48 4.25
CA LEU A 109 -14.54 8.34 5.26
C LEU A 109 -13.39 7.47 4.73
N PHE A 110 -12.18 7.84 5.14
CA PHE A 110 -10.93 7.18 4.76
C PHE A 110 -10.13 6.85 6.01
N VAL A 111 -9.36 5.77 5.96
CA VAL A 111 -8.41 5.41 7.00
C VAL A 111 -7.01 5.30 6.40
N VAL A 112 -6.01 5.76 7.14
CA VAL A 112 -4.60 5.62 6.82
C VAL A 112 -3.86 5.13 8.06
N GLY A 113 -3.21 3.98 7.93
CA GLY A 113 -2.35 3.42 8.96
C GLY A 113 -0.92 3.96 8.87
N PHE A 114 -0.37 4.36 10.01
CA PHE A 114 1.02 4.78 10.15
C PHE A 114 1.78 3.75 10.98
N VAL A 115 3.03 3.45 10.57
CA VAL A 115 3.93 2.57 11.32
C VAL A 115 4.89 3.44 12.12
N GLY A 116 4.82 3.35 13.45
CA GLY A 116 5.60 4.18 14.39
C GLY A 116 4.73 4.69 15.54
N SER A 117 5.34 5.26 16.58
CA SER A 117 4.62 5.97 17.65
C SER A 117 4.39 7.44 17.27
N LEU A 118 3.41 8.11 17.88
CA LEU A 118 3.25 9.57 17.70
C LEU A 118 4.51 10.35 18.13
N GLU A 119 5.24 9.90 19.14
CA GLU A 119 6.50 10.51 19.57
C GLU A 119 7.58 10.50 18.48
N LYS A 120 7.57 9.48 17.62
CA LYS A 120 8.50 9.31 16.49
C LYS A 120 7.75 9.40 15.15
N ALA A 121 6.65 10.16 15.13
CA ALA A 121 5.81 10.32 13.96
C ALA A 121 6.63 10.90 12.80
N LYS A 122 6.44 10.33 11.60
CA LYS A 122 6.83 10.98 10.36
C LYS A 122 6.04 12.28 10.18
N ASP A 123 6.60 13.19 9.40
CA ASP A 123 6.09 14.54 9.14
C ASP A 123 4.61 14.54 8.73
N THR A 124 4.15 13.58 7.94
CA THR A 124 2.73 13.45 7.57
C THR A 124 1.81 13.30 8.79
N LEU A 125 2.11 12.37 9.71
CA LEU A 125 1.27 12.12 10.89
C LEU A 125 1.35 13.29 11.87
N LYS A 126 2.54 13.87 12.04
CA LYS A 126 2.73 15.06 12.87
C LYS A 126 1.89 16.23 12.35
N ASN A 127 2.01 16.57 11.07
CA ASN A 127 1.26 17.65 10.43
C ASN A 127 -0.26 17.39 10.51
N LEU A 128 -0.70 16.15 10.28
CA LEU A 128 -2.11 15.77 10.44
C LEU A 128 -2.62 16.00 11.85
N ASN A 129 -1.84 15.64 12.87
CA ASN A 129 -2.24 15.81 14.27
C ASN A 129 -2.25 17.28 14.70
N GLU A 130 -1.35 18.10 14.15
CA GLU A 130 -1.27 19.54 14.46
C GLU A 130 -2.29 20.38 13.69
N THR A 131 -2.59 20.02 12.43
CA THR A 131 -3.40 20.85 11.53
C THR A 131 -4.79 20.29 11.24
N GLY A 132 -4.97 18.98 11.40
CA GLY A 132 -6.21 18.29 11.06
C GLY A 132 -6.53 18.27 9.57
N GLU A 133 -5.59 18.56 8.68
CA GLU A 133 -5.84 18.73 7.25
C GLU A 133 -4.86 17.92 6.39
N CYS A 134 -5.37 17.26 5.35
CA CYS A 134 -4.56 16.64 4.32
C CYS A 134 -5.27 16.59 2.96
N VAL A 135 -4.50 16.25 1.93
CA VAL A 135 -5.03 15.81 0.64
C VAL A 135 -4.56 14.39 0.36
N ILE A 136 -5.49 13.50 0.01
CA ILE A 136 -5.20 12.15 -0.46
C ILE A 136 -5.20 12.16 -1.99
N ASN A 137 -4.09 11.77 -2.61
CA ASN A 137 -3.94 11.71 -4.07
C ASN A 137 -3.79 10.25 -4.52
N ILE A 138 -4.43 9.89 -5.63
CA ILE A 138 -4.37 8.53 -6.19
C ILE A 138 -3.24 8.45 -7.21
N ILE A 139 -2.25 7.59 -6.94
CA ILE A 139 -1.11 7.35 -7.84
C ILE A 139 -1.61 6.70 -9.14
N SER A 140 -1.11 7.20 -10.26
CA SER A 140 -1.33 6.65 -11.61
C SER A 140 0.01 6.38 -12.27
N GLU A 141 -0.01 5.55 -13.30
CA GLU A 141 1.19 5.06 -14.00
C GLU A 141 2.13 6.19 -14.45
N HIS A 142 1.59 7.27 -15.03
CA HIS A 142 2.39 8.35 -15.62
C HIS A 142 3.25 9.17 -14.63
N PHE A 143 3.12 8.91 -13.32
CA PHE A 143 3.92 9.58 -12.29
C PHE A 143 4.37 8.64 -11.17
N VAL A 144 4.41 7.33 -11.42
CA VAL A 144 4.67 6.32 -10.38
C VAL A 144 6.08 6.44 -9.81
N GLU A 145 7.09 6.73 -10.62
CA GLU A 145 8.48 6.93 -10.16
C GLU A 145 8.60 8.19 -9.29
N ALA A 146 7.95 9.28 -9.71
CA ALA A 146 7.91 10.53 -8.94
C ALA A 146 7.21 10.33 -7.59
N ALA A 147 6.10 9.59 -7.57
CA ALA A 147 5.44 9.22 -6.33
C ALA A 147 6.33 8.31 -5.46
N ASN A 148 7.06 7.35 -6.05
CA ASN A 148 7.99 6.49 -5.31
C ASN A 148 9.17 7.29 -4.70
N ALA A 149 9.65 8.33 -5.39
CA ALA A 149 10.70 9.21 -4.87
C ALA A 149 10.30 9.89 -3.54
N THR A 150 8.99 10.11 -3.32
CA THR A 150 8.47 10.66 -2.06
C THR A 150 8.52 9.69 -0.87
N ALA A 151 8.87 8.42 -1.08
CA ALA A 151 9.04 7.44 -0.01
C ALA A 151 10.40 7.56 0.72
N ILE A 152 11.28 8.44 0.25
CA ILE A 152 12.60 8.69 0.87
C ILE A 152 12.45 9.10 2.34
N ASN A 153 13.40 8.69 3.18
CA ASN A 153 13.49 9.21 4.55
C ASN A 153 14.19 10.58 4.52
N ALA A 154 13.46 11.61 4.07
CA ALA A 154 13.97 12.98 4.05
C ALA A 154 14.19 13.51 5.48
N PRO A 155 15.21 14.36 5.71
CA PRO A 155 15.33 15.11 6.94
C PRO A 155 14.11 16.01 7.18
N TYR A 156 13.74 16.21 8.45
CA TYR A 156 12.62 17.06 8.82
C TYR A 156 12.73 18.45 8.17
N GLY A 157 11.66 18.88 7.49
CA GLY A 157 11.58 20.19 6.84
C GLY A 157 12.09 20.24 5.39
N VAL A 158 12.68 19.15 4.87
CA VAL A 158 12.92 18.98 3.43
C VAL A 158 11.63 18.51 2.78
N SER A 159 11.18 19.23 1.75
CA SER A 159 9.91 18.93 1.09
C SER A 159 10.08 17.88 -0.01
N GLU A 160 9.35 16.76 0.06
CA GLU A 160 9.39 15.73 -1.00
C GLU A 160 8.78 16.22 -2.32
N TRP A 161 8.09 17.36 -2.32
CA TRP A 161 7.63 18.03 -3.53
C TRP A 161 8.78 18.40 -4.48
N GLU A 162 9.92 18.84 -3.92
CA GLU A 162 11.10 19.19 -4.72
C GLU A 162 11.76 17.94 -5.28
N THR A 163 11.99 16.93 -4.44
CA THR A 163 12.63 15.66 -4.84
C THR A 163 11.81 14.88 -5.88
N SER A 164 10.48 14.93 -5.78
CA SER A 164 9.60 14.23 -6.73
C SER A 164 9.36 14.99 -8.03
N GLY A 165 9.56 16.31 -8.05
CA GLY A 165 9.21 17.17 -9.19
C GLY A 165 7.70 17.26 -9.46
N LEU A 166 6.84 16.78 -8.55
CA LEU A 166 5.39 16.86 -8.68
C LEU A 166 4.88 18.28 -8.47
N THR A 167 3.81 18.64 -9.18
CA THR A 167 3.30 20.02 -9.17
C THR A 167 2.21 20.20 -8.12
N GLN A 168 2.39 21.22 -7.26
CA GLN A 168 1.37 21.63 -6.30
C GLN A 168 0.15 22.25 -7.00
N GLY A 169 -1.02 21.70 -6.73
CA GLY A 169 -2.32 22.18 -7.18
C GLY A 169 -3.14 22.81 -6.05
N GLN A 170 -4.05 23.70 -6.42
CA GLN A 170 -4.93 24.41 -5.48
C GLN A 170 -6.02 23.49 -4.91
N THR A 171 -6.41 23.81 -3.67
CA THR A 171 -7.48 23.22 -2.86
C THR A 171 -8.44 24.32 -2.39
N SER A 172 -9.64 23.94 -1.95
CA SER A 172 -10.71 24.88 -1.57
C SER A 172 -11.25 24.72 -0.13
N VAL A 173 -11.06 23.56 0.48
CA VAL A 173 -11.54 23.16 1.80
C VAL A 173 -10.39 23.06 2.81
N VAL A 174 -9.20 22.66 2.35
CA VAL A 174 -8.00 22.46 3.19
C VAL A 174 -6.79 23.23 2.67
N LYS A 175 -5.77 23.45 3.52
CA LYS A 175 -4.55 24.19 3.15
C LYS A 175 -3.47 23.40 2.38
N PRO A 176 -3.26 22.09 2.62
CA PRO A 176 -2.25 21.34 1.87
C PRO A 176 -2.60 21.27 0.37
N PRO A 177 -1.62 21.36 -0.53
CA PRO A 177 -1.88 21.29 -1.95
C PRO A 177 -2.24 19.86 -2.40
N ARG A 178 -3.02 19.76 -3.48
CA ARG A 178 -3.20 18.48 -4.19
C ARG A 178 -2.06 18.27 -5.19
N VAL A 179 -1.81 17.03 -5.60
CA VAL A 179 -0.89 16.73 -6.70
C VAL A 179 -1.62 17.00 -8.02
N LYS A 180 -1.09 17.90 -8.86
CA LYS A 180 -1.77 18.33 -10.09
C LYS A 180 -1.84 17.21 -11.14
N GLU A 181 -0.86 16.31 -11.12
CA GLU A 181 -0.73 15.13 -11.97
C GLU A 181 -1.71 14.01 -11.56
N SER A 182 -2.25 14.06 -10.34
CA SER A 182 -3.19 13.06 -9.84
C SER A 182 -4.54 13.17 -10.55
N ILE A 183 -5.08 12.02 -10.99
CA ILE A 183 -6.39 11.95 -11.65
C ILE A 183 -7.52 12.18 -10.63
N LEU A 184 -7.34 11.70 -9.39
CA LEU A 184 -8.29 11.89 -8.30
C LEU A 184 -7.56 12.36 -7.05
N SER A 185 -8.07 13.44 -6.45
CA SER A 185 -7.60 13.98 -5.17
C SER A 185 -8.78 14.21 -4.25
N VAL A 186 -8.60 13.94 -2.95
CA VAL A 186 -9.60 14.12 -1.91
C VAL A 186 -9.07 15.08 -0.86
N GLU A 187 -9.71 16.23 -0.72
CA GLU A 187 -9.48 17.15 0.39
C GLU A 187 -10.14 16.60 1.66
N ALA A 188 -9.36 16.38 2.73
CA ALA A 188 -9.84 15.68 3.91
C ALA A 188 -9.47 16.41 5.22
N LYS A 189 -10.39 16.36 6.17
CA LYS A 189 -10.18 16.81 7.55
C LYS A 189 -10.15 15.62 8.49
N LEU A 190 -9.23 15.65 9.44
CA LEU A 190 -9.04 14.59 10.43
C LEU A 190 -10.26 14.49 11.34
N VAL A 191 -10.82 13.29 11.45
CA VAL A 191 -11.92 12.99 12.38
C VAL A 191 -11.37 12.53 13.72
N GLU A 192 -10.51 11.51 13.72
CA GLU A 192 -9.88 10.98 14.93
C GLU A 192 -8.53 10.31 14.61
N THR A 193 -7.70 10.19 15.64
CA THR A 193 -6.45 9.42 15.60
C THR A 193 -6.52 8.34 16.68
N LYS A 194 -6.17 7.10 16.33
CA LYS A 194 -6.11 5.98 17.27
C LYS A 194 -4.73 5.33 17.25
N GLU A 195 -4.05 5.36 18.39
CA GLU A 195 -2.82 4.58 18.59
C GLU A 195 -3.13 3.16 19.07
N PHE A 196 -2.29 2.23 18.62
CA PHE A 196 -2.32 0.83 19.02
C PHE A 196 -0.95 0.46 19.61
N GLU A 197 -0.95 -0.22 20.75
CA GLU A 197 0.28 -0.69 21.37
C GLU A 197 0.83 -1.91 20.61
N SER A 198 2.13 -1.89 20.34
CA SER A 198 2.88 -3.02 19.79
C SER A 198 3.17 -4.07 20.86
N ARG A 199 3.35 -5.33 20.45
CA ARG A 199 3.82 -6.45 21.29
C ARG A 199 5.15 -6.16 22.02
N SER A 200 5.93 -5.19 21.52
CA SER A 200 7.14 -4.68 22.19
C SER A 200 6.86 -3.92 23.49
N THR A 201 5.60 -3.60 23.78
CA THR A 201 5.13 -3.02 25.04
C THR A 201 4.22 -4.04 25.74
N PRO A 202 4.49 -4.46 27.00
CA PRO A 202 3.73 -5.55 27.64
C PRO A 202 2.24 -5.21 27.82
N GLY A 203 1.33 -6.12 27.41
CA GLY A 203 -0.08 -6.08 27.83
C GLY A 203 -1.14 -6.22 26.72
N LYS A 204 -0.79 -6.07 25.43
CA LYS A 204 -1.74 -6.23 24.32
C LYS A 204 -1.19 -7.19 23.26
N LYS A 205 -1.74 -8.41 23.21
CA LYS A 205 -1.52 -9.36 22.12
C LYS A 205 -2.66 -9.21 21.12
N SER A 206 -2.35 -9.21 19.82
CA SER A 206 -3.40 -9.33 18.80
C SER A 206 -4.09 -10.70 18.96
N ARG A 207 -5.42 -10.76 18.87
CA ARG A 207 -6.20 -12.01 19.01
C ARG A 207 -6.50 -12.64 17.65
N VAL A 208 -5.52 -12.65 16.75
CA VAL A 208 -5.69 -13.11 15.37
C VAL A 208 -4.78 -14.30 15.06
N ARG A 209 -5.21 -15.13 14.13
CA ARG A 209 -4.46 -16.23 13.51
C ARG A 209 -4.46 -16.01 12.01
N PHE A 210 -3.36 -16.32 11.35
CA PHE A 210 -3.31 -16.35 9.89
C PHE A 210 -3.29 -17.80 9.41
N TRP A 211 -3.87 -18.02 8.23
CA TRP A 211 -3.87 -19.29 7.55
C TRP A 211 -3.44 -19.04 6.11
N ALA A 212 -2.49 -19.84 5.63
CA ALA A 212 -2.00 -19.74 4.25
C ALA A 212 -1.88 -21.14 3.65
N ARG A 213 -2.20 -21.29 2.37
CA ARG A 213 -1.94 -22.54 1.65
C ARG A 213 -0.44 -22.80 1.60
N GLU A 214 -0.03 -24.05 1.83
CA GLU A 214 1.38 -24.46 1.83
C GLU A 214 2.10 -24.15 0.51
N ASP A 215 1.38 -24.18 -0.62
CA ASP A 215 1.95 -23.91 -1.94
C ASP A 215 2.07 -22.41 -2.26
N ALA A 216 1.45 -21.57 -1.45
CA ALA A 216 1.46 -20.12 -1.61
C ALA A 216 2.40 -19.42 -0.62
N ILE A 217 2.81 -20.06 0.47
CA ILE A 217 3.67 -19.47 1.50
C ILE A 217 5.10 -20.00 1.39
N ASP A 218 6.10 -19.16 1.67
CA ASP A 218 7.50 -19.59 1.80
C ASP A 218 7.77 -20.43 3.06
N GLU A 219 8.93 -21.08 3.09
CA GLU A 219 9.38 -21.92 4.23
C GLU A 219 9.44 -21.12 5.55
N ASP A 220 9.80 -19.83 5.48
CA ASP A 220 9.87 -18.91 6.63
C ASP A 220 8.49 -18.42 7.12
N LYS A 221 7.40 -18.82 6.45
CA LYS A 221 6.02 -18.38 6.74
C LYS A 221 5.90 -16.86 6.78
N SER A 222 6.58 -16.17 5.88
CA SER A 222 6.79 -14.73 5.86
C SER A 222 6.32 -14.05 4.57
N LEU A 223 6.18 -14.78 3.47
CA LEU A 223 5.83 -14.21 2.16
C LEU A 223 4.85 -15.08 1.38
N ILE A 224 3.80 -14.46 0.84
CA ILE A 224 2.85 -15.09 -0.08
C ILE A 224 3.33 -14.90 -1.53
N ASP A 225 3.38 -15.99 -2.30
CA ASP A 225 3.69 -15.95 -3.73
C ASP A 225 2.49 -15.45 -4.54
N LEU A 226 2.65 -14.26 -5.13
CA LEU A 226 1.64 -13.62 -5.98
C LEU A 226 1.18 -14.50 -7.14
N LYS A 227 2.05 -15.36 -7.68
CA LYS A 227 1.73 -16.27 -8.79
C LYS A 227 0.74 -17.35 -8.40
N VAL A 228 0.70 -17.72 -7.12
CA VAL A 228 -0.25 -18.69 -6.57
C VAL A 228 -1.49 -17.96 -6.05
N LEU A 229 -1.30 -16.83 -5.35
CA LEU A 229 -2.40 -16.03 -4.80
C LEU A 229 -3.36 -15.50 -5.87
N LYS A 230 -2.84 -15.02 -7.00
CA LYS A 230 -3.62 -14.44 -8.13
C LYS A 230 -4.77 -13.55 -7.63
N PRO A 231 -4.47 -12.50 -6.85
CA PRO A 231 -5.48 -11.71 -6.19
C PRO A 231 -6.39 -11.00 -7.20
N ILE A 232 -7.65 -10.81 -6.80
CA ILE A 232 -8.67 -10.13 -7.59
C ILE A 232 -9.03 -8.81 -6.89
N SER A 233 -8.93 -7.69 -7.59
CA SER A 233 -9.40 -6.39 -7.13
C SER A 233 -10.85 -6.16 -7.53
N ARG A 234 -11.66 -5.62 -6.63
CA ARG A 234 -12.92 -4.97 -7.02
C ARG A 234 -12.58 -3.59 -7.55
N LEU A 235 -13.05 -3.28 -8.76
CA LEU A 235 -12.91 -1.97 -9.39
C LEU A 235 -14.25 -1.20 -9.27
N GLY A 236 -14.40 -0.11 -10.02
CA GLY A 236 -15.65 0.64 -10.08
C GLY A 236 -16.84 -0.20 -10.59
N GLY A 237 -17.99 -0.04 -9.96
CA GLY A 237 -19.24 -0.74 -10.34
C GLY A 237 -19.17 -2.25 -10.10
N ILE A 238 -19.48 -3.03 -11.14
CA ILE A 238 -19.46 -4.51 -11.11
C ILE A 238 -18.16 -5.10 -11.69
N SER A 239 -17.17 -4.25 -11.97
CA SER A 239 -15.92 -4.65 -12.61
C SER A 239 -14.94 -5.26 -11.61
N TYR A 240 -14.20 -6.27 -12.07
CA TYR A 240 -13.14 -6.91 -11.32
C TYR A 240 -11.85 -6.86 -12.13
N GLY A 241 -10.72 -6.66 -11.45
CA GLY A 241 -9.38 -6.64 -12.02
C GLY A 241 -8.57 -7.83 -11.53
N ARG A 242 -7.67 -8.33 -12.39
CA ARG A 242 -6.65 -9.29 -11.98
C ARG A 242 -5.34 -8.53 -11.81
N THR A 243 -4.54 -8.89 -10.83
CA THR A 243 -3.14 -8.47 -10.80
C THR A 243 -2.32 -9.39 -11.70
N THR A 244 -2.39 -9.16 -13.01
CA THR A 244 -1.74 -9.99 -14.04
C THR A 244 -0.41 -9.46 -14.55
N ASP A 245 -0.12 -8.19 -14.28
CA ASP A 245 1.12 -7.53 -14.66
C ASP A 245 1.67 -6.76 -13.45
N ALA A 246 2.99 -6.73 -13.32
CA ALA A 246 3.71 -6.11 -12.20
C ALA A 246 5.13 -5.73 -12.63
N PHE A 247 5.61 -4.59 -12.11
CA PHE A 247 6.97 -4.12 -12.27
C PHE A 247 7.55 -3.77 -10.89
N GLU A 248 8.88 -3.75 -10.80
CA GLU A 248 9.61 -3.49 -9.56
C GLU A 248 10.31 -2.13 -9.70
N ILE A 249 10.23 -1.30 -8.66
CA ILE A 249 10.95 -0.02 -8.54
C ILE A 249 11.86 -0.15 -7.31
N PRO A 250 13.14 0.27 -7.38
CA PRO A 250 14.04 0.19 -6.23
C PRO A 250 13.60 1.13 -5.10
N GLU A 251 13.92 0.76 -3.87
CA GLU A 251 13.72 1.64 -2.73
C GLU A 251 14.67 2.86 -2.83
N THR A 252 14.11 4.06 -2.71
CA THR A 252 14.89 5.29 -2.67
C THR A 252 15.70 5.35 -1.38
N THR A 253 17.01 5.10 -1.45
CA THR A 253 17.95 5.35 -0.36
C THR A 253 18.51 6.77 -0.46
N VAL A 254 18.92 7.33 0.68
CA VAL A 254 19.33 8.74 0.81
C VAL A 254 20.40 9.09 -0.24
N LEU A 255 20.24 10.23 -0.92
CA LEU A 255 21.30 10.84 -1.71
C LEU A 255 22.51 11.04 -0.79
N GLU A 256 23.60 10.30 -1.02
CA GLU A 256 24.90 10.72 -0.54
C GLU A 256 25.21 12.05 -1.25
N VAL A 257 25.14 13.15 -0.51
CA VAL A 257 25.54 14.49 -0.96
C VAL A 257 27.06 14.58 -0.91
#